data_AF-A0A444R3T3-F1
#
_entry.id   AF-A0A444R3T3-F1
#
_cell.length_a   1.000
_cell.length_b   1.000
_cell.length_c   1.000
_cell.angle_alpha   90.00
_cell.angle_beta   90.00
_cell.angle_gamma   90.00
#
_symmetry.space_group_name_H-M   'P 1'
#
loop_
_entity.id
_entity.type
_entity.pdbx_description
1 polymer ?
#
loop_
_entity_poly.entity_id
_entity_poly.type
_entity_poly.pdbx_seq_one_letter_code
_entity_poly.pdbx_strand_id
1 'polypeptide(L)'
;MSTRIYLWRALFGEKPRILLENSDFTVTSFRYDSGVEGLKIANSRGHLIILPWMGQMIWDAQFDGHSLTMCNMFRQPKPATEVIETYGCFAFHSGLLANGCPSAEDTHLLHGEMACA
;
A
#
# COMPACT_ATOMS: atom_id res chain seq x y z
N MET A 1 8.52 -0.61 -26.14
CA MET A 1 9.23 0.40 -25.31
C MET A 1 8.97 0.07 -23.84
N SER A 2 9.93 0.29 -22.96
CA SER A 2 9.74 0.16 -21.50
C SER A 2 9.97 1.51 -20.85
N THR A 3 9.05 1.91 -19.98
CA THR A 3 9.18 3.10 -19.11
C THR A 3 9.65 2.64 -17.73
N ARG A 4 10.63 3.33 -17.16
CA ARG A 4 11.11 3.11 -15.78
C ARG A 4 11.04 4.42 -15.01
N ILE A 5 10.52 4.36 -13.79
CA ILE A 5 10.40 5.51 -12.89
C ILE A 5 11.12 5.12 -11.59
N TYR A 6 12.09 5.94 -11.19
CA TYR A 6 12.76 5.77 -9.91
C TYR A 6 12.00 6.53 -8.84
N LEU A 7 11.55 5.82 -7.81
CA LEU A 7 10.82 6.42 -6.69
C LEU A 7 11.80 6.94 -5.64
N TRP A 8 11.70 8.24 -5.35
CA TRP A 8 12.40 8.89 -4.25
C TRP A 8 11.37 9.43 -3.28
N ARG A 9 11.59 9.32 -1.95
CA ARG A 9 10.64 9.85 -0.95
C ARG A 9 10.35 11.35 -1.15
N ALA A 10 11.28 12.11 -1.72
CA ALA A 10 11.10 13.53 -2.07
C ALA A 10 10.04 13.80 -3.16
N LEU A 11 9.62 12.77 -3.91
CA LEU A 11 8.51 12.86 -4.86
C LEU A 11 7.13 12.83 -4.17
N PHE A 12 7.08 12.49 -2.88
CA PHE A 12 5.85 12.31 -2.11
C PHE A 12 5.72 13.45 -1.10
N GLY A 13 4.60 14.16 -1.18
CA GLY A 13 4.29 15.26 -0.27
C GLY A 13 2.78 15.48 -0.20
N GLU A 14 2.37 16.43 0.62
CA GLU A 14 0.95 16.76 0.84
C GLU A 14 0.23 17.15 -0.47
N LYS A 15 0.94 17.81 -1.39
CA LYS A 15 0.43 18.11 -2.73
C LYS A 15 0.72 16.93 -3.66
N PRO A 16 -0.32 16.27 -4.23
CA PRO A 16 -0.12 15.18 -5.17
C PRO A 16 0.67 15.61 -6.41
N ARG A 17 1.46 14.69 -6.97
CA ARG A 17 2.28 14.92 -8.18
C ARG A 17 2.11 13.76 -9.16
N ILE A 18 1.85 14.08 -10.42
CA ILE A 18 1.83 13.08 -11.50
C ILE A 18 3.28 12.69 -11.83
N LEU A 19 3.57 11.40 -11.78
CA LEU A 19 4.88 10.82 -12.12
C LEU A 19 4.90 10.23 -13.53
N LEU A 20 3.75 9.77 -14.01
CA LEU A 20 3.55 9.22 -15.36
C LEU A 20 2.09 9.36 -15.76
N GLU A 21 1.86 9.65 -17.03
CA GLU A 21 0.52 9.69 -17.63
C GLU A 21 0.60 9.23 -19.08
N ASN A 22 -0.38 8.45 -19.51
CA ASN A 22 -0.60 8.06 -20.90
C ASN A 22 -2.10 7.85 -21.15
N SER A 23 -2.47 7.30 -22.31
CA SER A 23 -3.87 7.04 -22.67
C SER A 23 -4.58 6.03 -21.77
N ASP A 24 -3.82 5.16 -21.11
CA ASP A 24 -4.35 3.99 -20.43
C ASP A 24 -4.43 4.21 -18.91
N PHE A 25 -3.46 4.94 -18.33
CA PHE A 25 -3.40 5.18 -16.89
C PHE A 25 -2.55 6.39 -16.48
N THR A 26 -2.75 6.81 -15.24
CA THR A 26 -1.98 7.85 -14.54
C THR A 26 -1.39 7.29 -13.26
N VAL A 27 -0.14 7.67 -12.96
CA VAL A 27 0.56 7.36 -11.71
C VAL A 27 0.81 8.65 -10.95
N THR A 28 0.28 8.74 -9.73
CA THR A 28 0.34 9.94 -8.89
C THR A 28 0.95 9.61 -7.52
N SER A 29 2.00 10.32 -7.12
CA SER A 29 2.55 10.26 -5.76
C SER A 29 1.86 11.27 -4.85
N PHE A 30 1.69 10.92 -3.59
CA PHE A 30 1.16 11.79 -2.55
C PHE A 30 1.59 11.28 -1.16
N ARG A 31 1.39 12.08 -0.12
CA ARG A 31 1.59 11.67 1.27
C ARG A 31 0.29 11.88 2.05
N TYR A 32 -0.12 10.86 2.79
CA TYR A 32 -1.23 10.94 3.74
C TYR A 32 -0.87 11.85 4.93
N ASP A 33 -1.87 12.40 5.61
CA ASP A 33 -1.66 13.20 6.83
C ASP A 33 -0.99 12.38 7.94
N SER A 34 -1.12 11.05 7.90
CA SER A 34 -0.40 10.12 8.78
C SER A 34 1.11 10.06 8.52
N GLY A 35 1.60 10.69 7.46
CA GLY A 35 3.00 10.65 7.03
C GLY A 35 3.33 9.52 6.05
N VAL A 36 2.42 8.57 5.83
CA VAL A 36 2.63 7.42 4.92
C VAL A 36 2.59 7.88 3.46
N GLU A 37 3.58 7.45 2.68
CA GLU A 37 3.62 7.69 1.24
C GLU A 37 2.70 6.75 0.45
N GLY A 38 1.87 7.33 -0.41
CA GLY A 38 0.99 6.62 -1.32
C GLY A 38 1.32 6.85 -2.78
N LEU A 39 1.25 5.80 -3.58
CA LEU A 39 1.32 5.83 -5.03
C LEU A 39 -0.02 5.36 -5.59
N LYS A 40 -0.80 6.30 -6.15
CA LYS A 40 -2.06 5.99 -6.82
C LYS A 40 -1.80 5.64 -8.28
N ILE A 41 -2.26 4.49 -8.72
CA ILE A 41 -2.27 4.09 -10.14
C ILE A 41 -3.74 3.98 -10.55
N ALA A 42 -4.18 4.82 -11.48
CA ALA A 42 -5.58 4.92 -11.87
C ALA A 42 -5.77 4.81 -13.37
N ASN A 43 -6.86 4.16 -13.79
CA ASN A 43 -7.30 4.07 -15.18
C ASN A 43 -8.80 4.42 -15.29
N SER A 44 -9.38 4.21 -16.47
CA SER A 44 -10.79 4.49 -16.74
C SER A 44 -11.79 3.68 -15.90
N ARG A 45 -11.36 2.57 -15.27
CA ARG A 45 -12.23 1.67 -14.51
C ARG A 45 -12.06 1.78 -13.00
N GLY A 46 -10.98 2.40 -12.52
CA GLY A 46 -10.67 2.37 -11.10
C GLY A 46 -9.23 2.74 -10.76
N HIS A 47 -8.80 2.35 -9.56
CA HIS A 47 -7.45 2.61 -9.08
C HIS A 47 -6.95 1.58 -8.06
N LEU A 48 -5.64 1.58 -7.90
CA LEU A 48 -4.92 1.03 -6.76
C LEU A 48 -4.20 2.15 -6.00
N ILE A 49 -4.08 2.01 -4.69
CA ILE A 49 -3.14 2.78 -3.87
C ILE A 49 -2.11 1.81 -3.31
N ILE A 50 -0.85 2.03 -3.65
CA ILE A 50 0.30 1.24 -3.21
C ILE A 50 1.10 2.05 -2.20
N LEU A 51 1.60 1.44 -1.13
CA LEU A 51 2.46 2.04 -0.12
C LEU A 51 3.91 1.59 -0.36
N PRO A 52 4.74 2.35 -1.10
CA PRO A 52 5.99 1.82 -1.64
C PRO A 52 7.03 1.46 -0.56
N TRP A 53 6.94 2.10 0.61
CA TRP A 53 7.85 1.92 1.75
C TRP A 53 7.16 1.27 2.97
N MET A 54 6.05 0.57 2.74
CA MET A 54 5.35 -0.17 3.79
C MET A 54 4.88 -1.52 3.23
N GLY A 55 5.81 -2.46 3.10
CA GLY A 55 5.59 -3.82 2.60
C GLY A 55 5.21 -3.89 1.12
N GLN A 56 5.34 -2.78 0.38
CA GLN A 56 4.75 -2.61 -0.95
C GLN A 56 3.24 -2.94 -0.95
N MET A 57 2.59 -2.65 0.17
CA MET A 57 1.19 -2.99 0.43
C MET A 57 0.27 -2.31 -0.58
N ILE A 58 -0.73 -3.04 -1.06
CA ILE A 58 -1.86 -2.45 -1.79
C ILE A 58 -2.89 -2.06 -0.73
N TRP A 59 -2.84 -0.79 -0.33
CA TRP A 59 -3.73 -0.23 0.69
C TRP A 59 -5.18 -0.19 0.24
N ASP A 60 -5.42 0.32 -0.97
CA ASP A 60 -6.78 0.51 -1.50
C ASP A 60 -6.88 0.00 -2.94
N ALA A 61 -8.05 -0.55 -3.27
CA ALA A 61 -8.38 -1.06 -4.58
C ALA A 61 -9.86 -0.83 -4.86
N GLN A 62 -10.16 -0.02 -5.88
CA GLN A 62 -11.53 0.30 -6.29
C GLN A 62 -11.66 0.13 -7.79
N PHE A 63 -12.60 -0.69 -8.24
CA PHE A 63 -12.86 -0.91 -9.67
C PHE A 63 -14.35 -1.08 -9.93
N ASP A 64 -14.83 -0.50 -11.03
CA ASP A 64 -16.21 -0.59 -11.51
C ASP A 64 -17.25 -0.23 -10.42
N GLY A 65 -16.95 0.78 -9.60
CA GLY A 65 -17.82 1.24 -8.51
C GLY A 65 -17.81 0.37 -7.25
N HIS A 66 -16.91 -0.61 -7.15
CA HIS A 66 -16.80 -1.50 -5.99
C HIS A 66 -15.47 -1.30 -5.27
N SER A 67 -15.54 -1.25 -3.93
CA SER A 67 -14.36 -1.41 -3.08
C SER A 67 -13.99 -2.89 -3.01
N LEU A 68 -12.73 -3.22 -3.25
CA LEU A 68 -12.22 -4.59 -3.18
C LEU A 68 -11.52 -4.89 -1.85
N THR A 69 -11.41 -3.89 -0.96
CA THR A 69 -10.85 -4.01 0.38
C THR A 69 -11.89 -4.51 1.39
N MET A 70 -11.40 -5.05 2.51
CA MET A 70 -12.26 -5.29 3.67
C MET A 70 -12.74 -3.95 4.24
N CYS A 71 -13.97 -3.93 4.77
CA CYS A 71 -14.42 -2.81 5.58
C CYS A 71 -13.50 -2.70 6.80
N ASN A 72 -12.81 -1.57 6.93
CA ASN A 72 -11.85 -1.33 8.00
C ASN A 72 -12.17 0.00 8.69
N MET A 73 -11.66 0.15 9.92
CA MET A 73 -11.92 1.35 10.75
C MET A 73 -10.95 2.51 10.47
N PHE A 74 -9.94 2.30 9.62
CA PHE A 74 -8.87 3.25 9.38
C PHE A 74 -9.16 4.09 8.14
N ARG A 75 -9.23 5.42 8.32
CA ARG A 75 -9.43 6.35 7.19
C ARG A 75 -8.21 6.51 6.28
N GLN A 76 -7.03 6.20 6.80
CA GLN A 76 -5.75 6.29 6.12
C GLN A 76 -4.79 5.26 6.75
N PRO A 77 -3.78 4.77 6.01
CA PRO A 77 -2.75 3.92 6.60
C PRO A 77 -1.99 4.72 7.64
N LYS A 78 -1.51 4.06 8.69
CA LYS A 78 -0.61 4.67 9.68
C LYS A 78 0.75 4.01 9.59
N PRO A 79 1.85 4.69 9.97
CA PRO A 79 3.13 4.02 10.17
C PRO A 79 2.91 2.85 11.14
N ALA A 80 3.29 1.64 10.72
CA ALA A 80 3.13 0.44 11.51
C ALA A 80 4.31 -0.50 11.26
N THR A 81 4.59 -1.33 12.26
CA THR A 81 5.56 -2.42 12.17
C THR A 81 4.87 -3.77 11.99
N GLU A 82 3.59 -3.86 12.38
CA GLU A 82 2.76 -5.05 12.28
C GLU A 82 1.50 -4.75 11.47
N VAL A 83 1.02 -5.74 10.70
CA VAL A 83 -0.16 -5.53 9.85
C VAL A 83 -1.43 -5.27 10.66
N ILE A 84 -1.50 -5.80 11.89
CA ILE A 84 -2.68 -5.62 12.76
C ILE A 84 -2.90 -4.16 13.17
N GLU A 85 -1.84 -3.36 13.21
CA GLU A 85 -1.90 -1.93 13.57
C GLU A 85 -2.52 -1.07 12.46
N THR A 86 -2.60 -1.62 11.24
CA THR A 86 -3.18 -0.95 10.07
C THR A 86 -4.02 -1.91 9.22
N TYR A 87 -4.71 -2.86 9.85
CA TYR A 87 -5.40 -3.93 9.11
C TYR A 87 -6.55 -3.40 8.25
N GLY A 88 -6.70 -3.94 7.04
CA GLY A 88 -7.78 -3.55 6.12
C GLY A 88 -7.35 -3.21 4.70
N CYS A 89 -6.07 -3.41 4.36
CA CYS A 89 -5.56 -3.29 3.00
C CYS A 89 -6.12 -4.38 2.08
N PHE A 90 -5.98 -4.18 0.76
CA PHE A 90 -6.36 -5.17 -0.25
C PHE A 90 -5.40 -6.36 -0.27
N ALA A 91 -4.09 -6.08 -0.23
CA ALA A 91 -3.06 -7.11 -0.29
C ALA A 91 -1.77 -6.63 0.40
N PHE A 92 -1.08 -7.57 1.04
CA PHE A 92 0.23 -7.38 1.66
C PHE A 92 1.02 -8.69 1.58
N HIS A 93 2.34 -8.60 1.75
CA HIS A 93 3.22 -9.76 1.75
C HIS A 93 3.31 -10.35 3.16
N SER A 94 3.00 -11.64 3.33
CA SER A 94 3.40 -12.34 4.56
C SER A 94 4.90 -12.62 4.55
N GLY A 95 5.46 -12.88 5.73
CA GLY A 95 6.85 -13.24 5.90
C GLY A 95 7.25 -14.50 5.15
N LEU A 96 8.52 -14.55 4.76
CA LEU A 96 9.11 -15.70 4.08
C LEU A 96 9.64 -16.72 5.08
N LEU A 97 10.23 -16.24 6.18
CA LEU A 97 10.81 -17.10 7.22
C LEU A 97 9.77 -17.60 8.22
N ALA A 98 8.77 -16.77 8.52
CA ALA A 98 7.63 -17.13 9.35
C ALA A 98 6.37 -16.46 8.79
N ASN A 99 5.21 -17.11 8.88
CA ASN A 99 3.94 -16.56 8.45
C ASN A 99 2.75 -17.22 9.16
N GLY A 100 1.57 -16.65 8.94
CA GLY A 100 0.34 -17.11 9.58
C GLY A 100 0.21 -16.56 10.99
N CYS A 101 -0.47 -17.33 11.85
CA CYS A 101 -0.70 -16.97 13.25
C CYS A 101 0.37 -17.63 14.13
N PRO A 102 1.07 -16.87 14.99
CA PRO A 102 2.00 -17.47 15.93
C PRO A 102 1.31 -18.43 16.90
N SER A 103 1.98 -19.53 17.20
CA SER A 103 1.64 -20.46 18.26
C SER A 103 2.23 -19.99 19.60
N ALA A 104 1.92 -20.69 20.69
CA ALA A 104 2.51 -20.39 21.99
C ALA A 104 4.02 -20.67 22.08
N GLU A 105 4.59 -21.38 21.12
CA GLU A 105 6.01 -21.79 21.10
C GLU A 105 6.87 -20.89 20.22
N ASP A 106 6.28 -19.89 19.58
CA ASP A 106 6.99 -18.96 18.70
C ASP A 106 6.65 -17.50 19.03
N THR A 107 7.53 -16.61 18.57
CA THR A 107 7.47 -15.17 18.89
C THR A 107 7.49 -14.30 17.63
N HIS A 108 7.12 -14.87 16.48
CA HIS A 108 7.05 -14.08 15.25
C HIS A 108 5.78 -13.23 15.24
N LEU A 109 5.85 -12.10 14.53
CA LEU A 109 4.71 -11.21 14.37
C LEU A 109 3.60 -11.91 13.57
N LEU A 110 2.34 -11.52 13.79
CA LEU A 110 1.23 -12.02 12.98
C LEU A 110 1.50 -11.74 11.49
N HIS A 111 1.46 -12.78 10.66
CA HIS A 111 1.87 -12.78 9.26
C HIS A 111 3.36 -12.53 8.98
N GLY A 112 4.22 -12.61 9.99
CA GLY A 112 5.68 -12.58 9.82
C GLY A 112 6.27 -11.20 9.56
N GLU A 113 7.49 -11.21 9.04
CA GLU A 113 8.39 -10.05 9.02
C GLU A 113 8.17 -9.06 7.87
N MET A 114 7.39 -9.41 6.83
CA MET A 114 7.32 -8.62 5.59
C MET A 114 6.12 -7.68 5.48
N ALA A 115 5.09 -7.85 6.31
CA ALA A 115 3.79 -7.23 6.05
C ALA A 115 3.80 -5.70 6.02
N CYS A 116 4.70 -5.08 6.79
CA CYS A 116 4.90 -3.64 6.84
C CYS A 116 6.35 -3.19 6.58
N ALA A 117 7.21 -4.10 6.08
CA ALA A 117 8.66 -3.89 5.94
C ALA A 117 9.10 -3.05 4.73
#